data_AF-A0A1B6DC79-F1
#
_entry.id   AF-A0A1B6DC79-F1
#
_cell.length_a   1.000
_cell.length_b   1.000
_cell.length_c   1.000
_cell.angle_alpha   90.00
_cell.angle_beta   90.00
_cell.angle_gamma   90.00
#
_symmetry.space_group_name_H-M   'P 1'
#
loop_
_entity.id
_entity.type
_entity.pdbx_description
1 polymer ?
#
loop_
_entity_poly.entity_id
_entity_poly.type
_entity_poly.pdbx_seq_one_letter_code
_entity_poly.pdbx_strand_id
1 'polypeptide(L)'
;MQELNYCNPYSLVWQSKVGPLPWLAPFTDDAIRGYVKQGKKNFILVPIAFVNEHIETLHEMDIEYCHDLGKELGVENIRRAAAPNDHPLFISALTDIVATHLKGDQKINPKFLTRCPHCTNQRCHEAKLWFSELCT
;
A
#
# COMPACT_ATOMS: atom_id res chain seq x y z
N MET A 1 -5.54 -8.13 8.71
CA MET A 1 -6.17 -9.47 8.82
C MET A 1 -6.71 -9.80 10.20
N GLN A 2 -6.17 -9.24 11.28
CA GLN A 2 -6.73 -9.38 12.63
C GLN A 2 -8.22 -8.98 12.71
N GLU A 3 -8.60 -7.81 12.19
CA GLU A 3 -10.01 -7.35 12.12
C GLU A 3 -10.93 -8.30 11.32
N LEU A 4 -10.36 -9.11 10.43
CA LEU A 4 -11.09 -10.12 9.66
C LEU A 4 -11.04 -11.50 10.31
N ASN A 5 -10.60 -11.58 11.57
CA ASN A 5 -10.40 -12.82 12.34
C ASN A 5 -9.57 -13.88 11.59
N TYR A 6 -8.59 -13.43 10.78
CA TYR A 6 -7.74 -14.31 9.96
C TYR A 6 -8.53 -15.32 9.12
N CYS A 7 -9.73 -14.94 8.64
CA CYS A 7 -10.64 -15.84 7.93
C CYS A 7 -10.07 -16.43 6.63
N ASN A 8 -9.03 -15.83 6.05
CA ASN A 8 -8.33 -16.29 4.86
C ASN A 8 -6.80 -16.15 5.01
N PRO A 9 -6.00 -17.02 4.37
CA PRO A 9 -4.56 -16.85 4.27
C PRO A 9 -4.24 -15.60 3.43
N TYR A 10 -3.10 -14.96 3.73
CA TYR A 10 -2.70 -13.73 3.05
C TYR A 10 -1.17 -13.62 2.96
N SER A 11 -0.69 -12.75 2.07
CA SER A 11 0.72 -12.40 1.96
C SER A 11 0.86 -10.97 1.48
N LEU A 12 1.89 -10.28 1.97
CA LEU A 12 2.25 -8.94 1.48
C LEU A 12 3.24 -9.10 0.32
N VAL A 13 2.92 -8.48 -0.80
CA VAL A 13 3.67 -8.51 -2.05
C VAL A 13 3.79 -7.09 -2.60
N TRP A 14 4.71 -6.86 -3.53
CA TRP A 14 5.05 -5.54 -4.06
C TRP A 14 4.79 -5.48 -5.56
N GLN A 15 4.36 -4.33 -6.07
CA GLN A 15 4.03 -4.15 -7.48
C GLN A 15 4.80 -2.96 -8.08
N SER A 16 4.59 -2.72 -9.37
CA SER A 16 5.11 -1.56 -10.09
C SER A 16 6.64 -1.45 -10.11
N LYS A 17 7.35 -2.59 -10.18
CA LYS A 17 8.80 -2.58 -10.42
C LYS A 17 9.08 -1.96 -11.78
N VAL A 18 9.91 -0.92 -11.79
CA VAL A 18 10.41 -0.30 -13.03
C VAL A 18 11.93 -0.39 -13.13
N GLY A 19 12.41 -0.74 -14.32
CA GLY A 19 13.84 -0.84 -14.61
C GLY A 19 14.51 -2.12 -14.08
N PRO A 20 15.83 -2.25 -14.33
CA PRO A 20 16.56 -3.50 -14.14
C PRO A 20 17.12 -3.69 -12.73
N LEU A 21 17.13 -2.64 -11.90
CA LEU A 21 17.74 -2.68 -10.57
C LEU A 21 16.96 -3.61 -9.63
N PRO A 22 17.56 -4.03 -8.51
CA PRO A 22 16.84 -4.76 -7.47
C PRO A 22 15.78 -3.89 -6.78
N TRP A 23 14.59 -4.46 -6.60
CA TRP A 23 13.47 -3.85 -5.87
C TRP A 23 13.07 -4.76 -4.71
N LEU A 24 12.25 -4.24 -3.80
CA LEU A 24 11.68 -5.02 -2.71
C LEU A 24 10.75 -6.09 -3.28
N ALA A 25 10.95 -7.34 -2.85
CA ALA A 25 10.29 -8.54 -3.34
C ALA A 25 9.48 -9.19 -2.19
N PRO A 26 8.56 -10.14 -2.48
CA PRO A 26 8.19 -10.71 -3.78
C PRO A 26 7.36 -9.76 -4.67
N PHE A 27 7.51 -9.88 -5.99
CA PHE A 27 6.66 -9.15 -6.95
C PHE A 27 5.28 -9.81 -7.06
N THR A 28 4.26 -9.00 -7.32
CA THR A 28 2.85 -9.42 -7.30
C THR A 28 2.55 -10.48 -8.36
N ASP A 29 3.02 -10.27 -9.58
CA ASP A 29 2.91 -11.21 -10.70
C ASP A 29 3.65 -12.53 -10.42
N ASP A 30 4.89 -12.45 -9.92
CA ASP A 30 5.70 -13.61 -9.53
C ASP A 30 5.02 -14.41 -8.41
N ALA A 31 4.43 -13.74 -7.43
CA ALA A 31 3.69 -14.37 -6.34
C ALA A 31 2.45 -15.11 -6.86
N ILE A 32 1.65 -14.48 -7.75
CA ILE A 32 0.50 -15.12 -8.37
C ILE A 32 0.94 -16.37 -9.15
N ARG A 33 1.97 -16.27 -9.99
CA ARG A 33 2.56 -17.40 -10.74
C ARG A 33 3.01 -18.52 -9.80
N GLY A 34 3.67 -18.17 -8.70
CA GLY A 34 4.14 -19.10 -7.67
C GLY A 34 3.00 -19.85 -6.99
N TYR A 35 1.94 -19.15 -6.59
CA TYR A 35 0.78 -19.77 -5.95
C TYR A 35 -0.05 -20.64 -6.90
N VAL A 36 -0.17 -20.26 -8.17
CA VAL A 36 -0.82 -21.09 -9.18
C VAL A 36 -0.09 -22.42 -9.36
N LYS A 37 1.26 -22.42 -9.38
CA LYS A 37 2.07 -23.67 -9.40
C LYS A 37 1.83 -24.56 -8.17
N GLN A 38 1.42 -23.97 -7.05
CA GLN A 38 1.05 -24.67 -5.82
C GLN A 38 -0.43 -25.08 -5.78
N GLY A 39 -1.17 -24.92 -6.88
CA GLY A 39 -2.58 -25.29 -6.99
C GLY A 39 -3.57 -24.27 -6.42
N LYS A 40 -3.14 -23.05 -6.07
CA LYS A 40 -4.07 -21.98 -5.68
C LYS A 40 -4.64 -21.30 -6.92
N LYS A 41 -5.97 -21.19 -6.99
CA LYS A 41 -6.69 -20.71 -8.19
C LYS A 41 -7.68 -19.58 -7.91
N ASN A 42 -7.74 -19.10 -6.66
CA ASN A 42 -8.70 -18.11 -6.20
C ASN A 42 -7.96 -17.01 -5.43
N PHE A 43 -8.03 -15.77 -5.89
CA PHE A 43 -7.25 -14.65 -5.38
C PHE A 43 -8.10 -13.39 -5.20
N ILE A 44 -7.80 -12.63 -4.14
CA ILE A 44 -8.26 -11.25 -3.98
C ILE A 44 -7.02 -10.36 -3.80
N LEU A 45 -6.82 -9.43 -4.73
CA LEU A 45 -5.77 -8.42 -4.66
C LEU A 45 -6.29 -7.22 -3.86
N VAL A 46 -5.48 -6.67 -2.95
CA VAL A 46 -5.88 -5.55 -2.08
C VAL A 46 -4.88 -4.40 -2.22
N PRO A 47 -5.26 -3.24 -2.79
CA PRO A 47 -4.37 -2.09 -2.94
C PRO A 47 -4.19 -1.37 -1.59
N ILE A 48 -3.35 -1.92 -0.72
CA ILE A 48 -3.28 -1.50 0.69
C ILE A 48 -2.55 -0.17 0.94
N ALA A 49 -1.72 0.28 0.00
CA ALA A 49 -0.82 1.42 0.19
C ALA A 49 -1.31 2.73 -0.47
N PHE A 50 -2.44 2.69 -1.17
CA PHE A 50 -3.05 3.85 -1.83
C PHE A 50 -4.55 3.87 -1.59
N VAL A 51 -5.12 5.08 -1.51
CA VAL A 51 -6.50 5.27 -1.04
C VAL A 51 -7.49 5.60 -2.15
N ASN A 52 -7.01 5.85 -3.37
CA ASN A 52 -7.82 6.16 -4.55
C ASN A 52 -7.46 5.24 -5.72
N GLU A 53 -8.37 5.13 -6.69
CA GLU A 53 -8.04 4.51 -7.97
C GLU A 53 -7.04 5.35 -8.77
N HIS A 54 -6.10 4.67 -9.42
CA HIS A 54 -5.02 5.25 -10.22
C HIS A 54 -4.50 4.18 -11.22
N ILE A 55 -3.44 4.47 -11.97
CA ILE A 55 -2.97 3.58 -13.04
C ILE A 55 -2.55 2.20 -12.49
N GLU A 56 -1.95 2.16 -11.31
CA GLU A 56 -1.51 0.94 -10.65
C GLU A 56 -2.68 0.04 -10.21
N THR A 57 -3.90 0.58 -10.04
CA THR A 57 -5.09 -0.25 -9.73
C THR A 57 -5.90 -0.58 -10.97
N LEU A 58 -6.25 0.44 -11.76
CA LEU A 58 -7.16 0.28 -12.91
C LEU A 58 -6.49 -0.36 -14.13
N HIS A 59 -5.17 -0.22 -14.26
CA HIS A 59 -4.42 -0.82 -15.36
C HIS A 59 -3.62 -2.02 -14.87
N GLU A 60 -2.63 -1.81 -14.01
CA GLU A 60 -1.72 -2.88 -13.60
C GLU A 60 -2.47 -4.02 -12.88
N MET A 61 -3.28 -3.72 -11.85
CA MET A 61 -4.01 -4.78 -11.16
C MET A 61 -5.19 -5.34 -11.95
N ASP A 62 -6.06 -4.51 -12.52
CA ASP A 62 -7.29 -4.99 -13.18
C ASP A 62 -7.03 -5.60 -14.55
N ILE A 63 -6.19 -4.97 -15.37
CA ILE A 63 -5.92 -5.43 -16.74
C ILE A 63 -4.77 -6.41 -16.74
N GLU A 64 -3.58 -6.00 -16.27
CA GLU A 64 -2.40 -6.85 -16.41
C GLU A 64 -2.47 -8.08 -15.49
N TYR A 65 -2.88 -7.92 -14.23
CA TYR A 65 -2.92 -9.04 -13.28
C TYR A 65 -4.24 -9.82 -13.29
N CYS A 66 -5.38 -9.15 -13.11
CA CYS A 66 -6.66 -9.85 -13.00
C CYS A 66 -7.10 -10.42 -14.35
N HIS A 67 -7.02 -9.64 -15.42
CA HIS A 67 -7.46 -10.07 -16.75
C HIS A 67 -6.38 -10.89 -17.49
N ASP A 68 -5.23 -10.29 -17.81
CA ASP A 68 -4.25 -10.89 -18.72
C ASP A 68 -3.51 -12.05 -18.05
N LEU A 69 -2.85 -11.82 -16.91
CA LEU A 69 -2.12 -12.84 -16.17
C LEU A 69 -3.06 -13.93 -15.61
N GLY A 70 -4.23 -13.53 -15.10
CA GLY A 70 -5.24 -14.46 -14.62
C GLY A 70 -5.66 -15.46 -15.71
N LYS A 71 -5.89 -14.97 -16.93
CA LYS A 71 -6.21 -15.80 -18.10
C LYS A 71 -5.01 -16.66 -18.54
N GLU A 72 -3.81 -16.08 -18.60
CA GLU A 72 -2.57 -16.78 -18.96
C GLU A 72 -2.34 -18.02 -18.07
N LEU A 73 -2.58 -17.87 -16.77
CA LEU A 73 -2.31 -18.90 -15.76
C LEU A 73 -3.49 -19.86 -15.50
N GLY A 74 -4.63 -19.63 -16.15
CA GLY A 74 -5.87 -20.38 -15.88
C GLY A 74 -6.28 -20.29 -14.41
N VAL A 75 -6.32 -19.07 -13.87
CA VAL A 75 -6.87 -18.76 -12.55
C VAL A 75 -8.40 -18.87 -12.62
N GLU A 76 -9.03 -19.49 -11.62
CA GLU A 76 -10.50 -19.64 -11.60
C GLU A 76 -11.18 -18.32 -11.25
N ASN A 77 -10.70 -17.66 -10.20
CA ASN A 77 -11.20 -16.36 -9.77
C ASN A 77 -10.06 -15.47 -9.31
N ILE A 78 -9.96 -14.28 -9.89
CA ILE A 78 -9.08 -13.21 -9.40
C ILE A 78 -9.84 -11.90 -9.46
N ARG A 79 -9.89 -11.20 -8.33
CA ARG A 79 -10.55 -9.89 -8.23
C ARG A 79 -9.70 -8.95 -7.42
N ARG A 80 -9.89 -7.66 -7.63
CA ARG A 80 -9.32 -6.61 -6.80
C ARG A 80 -10.37 -6.04 -5.86
N ALA A 81 -9.99 -5.78 -4.61
CA ALA A 81 -10.78 -4.96 -3.70
C ALA A 81 -10.70 -3.50 -4.13
N ALA A 82 -11.85 -2.80 -4.14
CA ALA A 82 -11.89 -1.38 -4.46
C ALA A 82 -11.01 -0.57 -3.50
N ALA A 83 -10.37 0.49 -3.99
CA ALA A 83 -9.73 1.46 -3.13
C ALA A 83 -10.80 2.19 -2.27
N PRO A 84 -10.42 2.74 -1.10
CA PRO A 84 -11.35 3.50 -0.25
C PRO A 84 -12.13 4.59 -0.97
N ASN A 85 -11.51 5.32 -1.90
CA ASN A 85 -12.10 6.41 -2.67
C ASN A 85 -12.89 7.39 -1.78
N ASP A 86 -14.18 7.55 -2.04
CA ASP A 86 -15.11 8.43 -1.35
C ASP A 86 -15.97 7.68 -0.30
N HIS A 87 -15.56 6.48 0.10
CA HIS A 87 -16.30 5.69 1.07
C HIS A 87 -16.52 6.50 2.37
N PRO A 88 -17.77 6.67 2.86
CA PRO A 88 -18.07 7.57 3.99
C PRO A 88 -17.26 7.28 5.25
N LEU A 89 -17.01 6.00 5.54
CA LEU A 89 -16.18 5.59 6.68
C LEU A 89 -14.72 6.06 6.54
N PHE A 90 -14.17 6.07 5.33
CA PHE A 90 -12.80 6.54 5.09
C PHE A 90 -12.72 8.06 5.27
N ILE A 91 -13.68 8.81 4.74
CA ILE A 91 -13.79 10.27 4.95
C ILE A 91 -13.96 10.60 6.44
N SER A 92 -14.78 9.83 7.15
CA SER A 92 -14.94 9.97 8.61
C SER A 92 -13.63 9.72 9.35
N ALA A 93 -12.86 8.70 8.95
CA ALA A 93 -11.56 8.42 9.56
C ALA A 93 -10.54 9.55 9.34
N LEU A 94 -10.49 10.13 8.13
CA LEU A 94 -9.65 11.31 7.86
C LEU A 94 -10.04 12.50 8.76
N THR A 95 -11.34 12.73 8.90
CA THR A 95 -11.86 13.79 9.77
C THR A 95 -11.49 13.55 11.23
N ASP A 96 -11.61 12.31 11.70
CA ASP A 96 -11.27 11.93 13.06
C ASP A 96 -9.78 12.09 13.37
N ILE A 97 -8.90 11.72 12.43
CA ILE A 97 -7.44 11.92 12.57
C ILE A 97 -7.13 13.41 12.75
N VAL A 98 -7.69 14.29 11.91
CA VAL A 98 -7.46 15.74 12.00
C VAL A 98 -8.06 16.31 13.28
N ALA A 99 -9.31 15.95 13.62
CA ALA A 99 -9.97 16.42 14.82
C ALA A 99 -9.24 16.00 16.10
N THR A 100 -8.75 14.76 16.14
CA THR A 100 -7.92 14.24 17.24
C THR A 100 -6.60 14.98 17.33
N HIS A 101 -5.93 15.21 16.19
CA HIS A 101 -4.67 15.96 16.16
C HIS A 101 -4.83 17.39 16.67
N LEU A 102 -5.90 18.11 16.27
CA LEU A 102 -6.18 19.48 16.71
C LEU A 102 -6.50 19.58 18.21
N LYS A 103 -7.07 18.53 18.79
CA LYS A 103 -7.39 18.47 20.23
C LYS A 103 -6.22 17.99 21.08
N GLY A 104 -5.27 17.29 20.49
CA GLY A 104 -4.10 16.76 21.18
C GLY A 104 -2.99 17.80 21.31
N ASP A 105 -2.16 17.65 22.33
CA ASP A 105 -0.99 18.52 22.53
C ASP A 105 0.18 18.17 21.59
N GLN A 106 0.13 17.00 20.95
CA GLN A 106 1.19 16.52 20.08
C GLN A 106 1.11 17.18 18.70
N LYS A 107 1.83 18.28 18.54
CA LYS A 107 1.94 19.04 17.27
C LYS A 107 2.67 18.27 16.17
N ILE A 108 3.56 17.34 16.51
CA ILE A 108 4.31 16.55 15.51
C ILE A 108 4.63 15.15 16.02
N ASN A 109 4.67 14.18 15.11
CA ASN A 109 5.12 12.83 15.44
C ASN A 109 6.66 12.77 15.57
N PRO A 110 7.24 12.33 16.71
CA PRO A 110 8.69 12.18 16.86
C PRO A 110 9.36 11.32 15.78
N LYS A 111 8.63 10.37 15.18
CA LYS A 111 9.10 9.58 14.04
C LYS A 111 9.44 10.47 12.84
N PHE A 112 8.65 11.51 12.57
CA PHE A 112 8.91 12.44 11.47
C PHE A 112 10.23 13.20 11.66
N LEU A 113 10.57 13.55 12.91
CA LEU A 113 11.82 14.23 13.26
C LEU A 113 13.07 13.33 13.13
N THR A 114 12.87 12.01 12.94
CA THR A 114 13.98 11.07 12.74
C THR A 114 14.36 10.96 11.28
N ARG A 115 15.63 11.17 10.94
CA ARG A 115 16.16 10.91 9.59
C ARG A 115 16.38 9.42 9.38
N CYS A 116 16.29 8.95 8.13
CA CYS A 116 16.74 7.61 7.78
C CYS A 116 18.22 7.44 8.20
N PRO A 117 18.63 6.25 8.71
CA PRO A 117 20.00 6.04 9.19
C PRO A 117 21.09 6.36 8.16
N HIS A 118 20.83 6.12 6.87
CA HIS A 118 21.77 6.38 5.77
C HIS A 118 21.36 7.58 4.89
N CYS A 119 20.66 8.56 5.47
CA CYS A 119 20.17 9.71 4.72
C CYS A 119 21.33 10.60 4.21
N THR A 120 21.47 10.71 2.88
CA THR A 120 22.46 11.59 2.22
C THR A 120 21.88 12.93 1.74
N ASN A 121 20.56 13.10 1.81
CA ASN A 121 19.88 14.31 1.35
C ASN A 121 19.80 15.38 2.46
N GLN A 122 20.47 16.51 2.26
CA GLN A 122 20.53 17.61 3.23
C GLN A 122 19.17 18.29 3.45
N ARG A 123 18.32 18.38 2.42
CA ARG A 123 16.97 18.95 2.55
C ARG A 123 16.11 18.20 3.56
N CYS A 124 16.36 16.88 3.73
CA CYS A 124 15.67 16.09 4.75
C CYS A 124 16.02 16.51 6.18
N HIS A 125 17.20 17.10 6.41
CA HIS A 125 17.60 17.65 7.70
C HIS A 125 16.99 19.03 7.91
N GLU A 126 17.16 19.93 6.93
CA GLU A 126 16.62 21.29 6.96
C GLU A 126 15.10 21.30 7.20
N ALA A 127 14.36 20.46 6.46
CA ALA A 127 12.91 20.35 6.64
C ALA A 127 12.53 19.87 8.05
N LYS A 128 13.25 18.89 8.61
CA LYS A 128 12.96 18.37 9.96
C LYS A 128 13.29 19.38 11.04
N LEU A 129 14.39 20.12 10.91
CA LEU A 129 14.71 21.22 11.82
C LEU A 129 13.62 22.29 11.79
N TRP A 130 13.22 22.72 10.59
CA TRP A 130 12.16 23.71 10.42
C TRP A 130 10.85 23.28 11.10
N PHE A 131 10.40 22.04 10.87
CA PHE A 131 9.22 21.51 11.54
C PHE A 131 9.43 21.34 13.05
N SER A 132 10.64 20.99 13.52
CA SER A 132 10.90 20.88 14.96
C SER A 132 10.77 22.22 15.67
N GLU A 133 11.21 23.31 15.04
CA GLU A 133 11.11 24.66 15.58
C GLU A 133 9.67 25.18 15.51
N LEU A 134 8.99 24.97 14.38
CA LEU A 134 7.60 25.38 14.16
C LEU A 134 6.62 24.64 15.10
N CYS A 135 6.87 23.36 15.36
CA CYS A 135 6.00 22.48 16.13
C CYS A 135 6.48 22.26 17.58
N THR A 136 7.48 23.01 18.06
CA THR A 136 7.68 23.22 19.50
C THR A 136 6.52 24.03 20.07
#